data_AF-A0A832ZYC0-F1
#
_entry.id   AF-A0A832ZYC0-F1
#
_cell.length_a   1.000
_cell.length_b   1.000
_cell.length_c   1.000
_cell.angle_alpha   90.00
_cell.angle_beta   90.00
_cell.angle_gamma   90.00
#
_symmetry.space_group_name_H-M   'P 1'
#
loop_
_entity.id
_entity.type
_entity.pdbx_description
1 polymer ?
#
loop_
_entity_poly.entity_id
_entity_poly.type
_entity_poly.pdbx_seq_one_letter_code
_entity_poly.pdbx_strand_id
1 'polypeptide(L)' 'MRIPGNEIVYRSLKVDDVNEGLIIRTSYNGEKLELYVETDSIGSLKNVLDDYFKNYEMSLKILEIVKER' A
#
# COMPACT_ATOMS: atom_id res chain seq x y z
N MET A 1 -1.65 3.56 9.00
CA MET A 1 -2.80 2.64 8.91
C MET A 1 -2.29 1.21 8.91
N ARG A 2 -3.00 0.26 9.55
CA ARG A 2 -2.65 -1.16 9.54
C ARG A 2 -3.69 -1.95 8.76
N ILE A 3 -3.25 -2.74 7.79
CA ILE A 3 -4.13 -3.57 6.95
C ILE A 3 -3.63 -5.02 6.89
N PRO A 4 -4.52 -6.00 6.65
CA PRO A 4 -4.09 -7.37 6.39
C PRO A 4 -3.09 -7.41 5.24
N GLY A 5 -2.10 -8.29 5.33
CA GLY A 5 -1.09 -8.39 4.28
C GLY A 5 -0.18 -9.57 4.50
N ASN A 6 0.49 -9.95 3.42
CA ASN A 6 1.58 -10.93 3.45
C ASN A 6 2.79 -10.35 2.73
N GLU A 7 3.91 -11.07 2.78
CA GLU A 7 5.15 -10.62 2.16
C GLU A 7 5.03 -10.35 0.65
N ILE A 8 4.22 -11.13 -0.07
CA ILE A 8 4.05 -10.96 -1.52
C ILE A 8 3.29 -9.66 -1.80
N VAL A 9 2.17 -9.44 -1.11
CA VAL A 9 1.39 -8.20 -1.19
C VAL A 9 2.26 -6.99 -0.82
N TYR A 10 3.07 -7.12 0.24
CA TYR A 10 4.02 -6.09 0.65
C TYR A 10 5.00 -5.73 -0.47
N ARG A 11 5.66 -6.73 -1.06
CA ARG A 11 6.62 -6.49 -2.15
C ARG A 11 5.98 -5.82 -3.36
N SER A 12 4.70 -6.08 -3.64
CA SER A 12 3.94 -5.42 -4.71
C SER A 12 3.54 -3.98 -4.40
N LEU A 13 3.40 -3.62 -3.12
CA LEU A 13 2.96 -2.30 -2.66
C LEU A 13 4.07 -1.46 -2.05
N LYS A 14 5.30 -1.98 -2.02
CA LYS A 14 6.43 -1.29 -1.44
C LYS A 14 6.70 -0.03 -2.24
N VAL A 15 6.29 1.09 -1.64
CA VAL A 15 6.56 2.44 -2.07
C VAL A 15 7.22 3.13 -0.89
N ASP A 16 8.40 3.67 -1.16
CA ASP A 16 9.09 4.62 -0.31
C ASP A 16 9.29 5.86 -1.17
N ASP A 17 8.35 6.79 -1.10
CA ASP A 17 8.38 8.04 -1.86
C ASP A 17 8.35 9.24 -0.91
N VAL A 18 9.28 10.16 -1.14
CA VAL A 18 9.50 11.35 -0.30
C VAL A 18 9.74 12.52 -1.23
N ASN A 19 8.71 13.34 -1.42
CA ASN A 19 8.76 14.59 -2.18
C ASN A 19 8.38 15.76 -1.27
N GLU A 20 8.66 16.99 -1.68
CA GLU A 20 8.26 18.18 -0.92
C GLU A 20 6.74 18.17 -0.68
N GLY A 21 6.32 18.04 0.58
CA GLY A 21 4.92 18.02 0.99
C GLY A 21 4.21 16.65 0.93
N LEU A 22 4.88 15.56 0.55
CA LEU A 22 4.30 14.21 0.56
C LEU A 22 5.33 13.14 0.96
N ILE A 23 5.01 12.38 2.01
CA ILE A 23 5.77 11.22 2.47
C ILE A 23 4.84 10.01 2.42
N ILE A 24 5.26 8.96 1.72
CA ILE A 24 4.57 7.67 1.68
C ILE A 24 5.58 6.58 2.04
N ARG A 25 5.25 5.77 3.05
CA ARG A 25 6.07 4.62 3.44
C ARG A 25 5.20 3.40 3.67
N THR A 26 5.61 2.29 3.09
CA THR A 26 4.98 0.98 3.32
C THR A 26 5.96 0.08 4.06
N SER A 27 5.52 -0.51 5.16
CA SER A 27 6.29 -1.53 5.89
C SER A 27 5.44 -2.78 6.14
N TYR A 28 6.13 -3.88 6.47
CA TYR A 28 5.50 -5.16 6.80
C TYR A 28 6.23 -5.76 8.00
N ASN A 29 5.47 -6.19 9.01
CA ASN A 29 6.02 -6.71 10.26
C ASN A 29 5.97 -8.24 10.38
N GLY A 30 5.63 -8.95 9.30
CA GLY A 30 5.42 -10.41 9.31
C GLY A 30 3.95 -10.83 9.46
N GLU A 31 3.07 -9.95 9.92
CA GLU A 31 1.64 -10.24 10.08
C GLU A 31 0.75 -9.21 9.38
N LYS A 32 1.16 -7.94 9.37
CA LYS A 32 0.37 -6.81 8.90
C LYS A 32 1.20 -5.87 8.06
N LEU A 33 0.54 -5.27 7.07
CA LEU A 33 1.04 -4.13 6.33
C LEU A 33 0.76 -2.85 7.11
N GLU A 34 1.76 -1.99 7.17
CA GLU A 34 1.63 -0.66 7.73
C GLU A 34 1.91 0.38 6.64
N LEU A 35 0.94 1.26 6.41
CA LEU A 35 1.05 2.40 5.52
C LEU A 35 1.16 3.68 6.35
N TYR A 36 2.21 4.46 6.11
CA TYR A 36 2.37 5.80 6.63
C TYR A 36 2.23 6.80 5.48
N VAL A 37 1.36 7.79 5.65
CA VAL A 37 1.20 8.91 4.71
C VAL A 37 1.22 10.20 5.50
N GLU A 38 2.08 11.12 5.10
CA GLU A 38 2.14 12.49 5.62
C GLU A 38 2.06 13.45 4.43
N THR A 39 1.19 14.44 4.53
CA THR A 39 0.95 15.40 3.46
C THR A 39 0.35 16.69 4.02
N ASP A 40 0.61 17.81 3.38
CA ASP A 40 0.05 19.12 3.74
C ASP A 40 -1.37 19.36 3.19
N SER A 41 -1.81 18.50 2.25
CA SER A 41 -3.08 18.62 1.55
C SER A 41 -3.97 17.38 1.73
N ILE A 42 -5.24 17.63 2.06
CA ILE A 42 -6.30 16.59 2.11
C ILE A 42 -6.53 15.98 0.74
N GLY A 43 -6.42 16.76 -0.34
CA GLY A 43 -6.57 16.27 -1.71
C GLY A 43 -5.49 15.24 -2.07
N SER A 44 -4.25 15.54 -1.73
CA SER A 44 -3.12 14.62 -1.90
C SER A 44 -3.29 13.35 -1.07
N LEU A 45 -3.73 13.48 0.19
CA LEU A 45 -4.03 12.32 1.04
C LEU A 45 -5.05 11.39 0.40
N LYS A 46 -6.16 11.96 -0.10
CA LYS A 46 -7.20 11.18 -0.76
C LYS A 46 -6.66 10.43 -1.97
N ASN A 47 -5.92 11.10 -2.86
CA ASN A 47 -5.39 10.49 -4.07
C ASN A 47 -4.43 9.33 -3.75
N VAL A 48 -3.53 9.55 -2.79
CA VAL A 48 -2.57 8.52 -2.35
C VAL A 48 -3.28 7.30 -1.78
N LEU A 49 -4.30 7.49 -0.95
CA LEU A 49 -5.06 6.38 -0.39
C LEU A 49 -5.86 5.65 -1.47
N ASP A 50 -6.54 6.38 -2.37
CA ASP A 50 -7.31 5.79 -3.47
C ASP A 50 -6.41 4.92 -4.37
N ASP A 51 -5.23 5.41 -4.74
CA ASP A 51 -4.29 4.68 -5.58
C ASP A 51 -3.66 3.49 -4.84
N TYR A 52 -3.27 3.68 -3.57
CA TYR A 52 -2.72 2.60 -2.76
C TYR A 52 -3.72 1.45 -2.59
N PHE A 53 -4.99 1.74 -2.30
CA PHE A 53 -6.01 0.71 -2.11
C PHE A 53 -6.40 -0.01 -3.40
N LYS A 54 -6.44 0.69 -4.55
CA LYS A 54 -6.60 0.04 -5.85
C LYS A 54 -5.49 -0.98 -6.11
N ASN A 55 -4.24 -0.58 -5.86
CA ASN A 55 -3.10 -1.48 -6.03
C ASN A 55 -3.15 -2.66 -5.06
N TYR A 56 -3.56 -2.41 -3.81
CA TYR A 56 -3.75 -3.47 -2.81
C TYR A 56 -4.81 -4.49 -3.28
N GLU A 57 -5.99 -4.04 -3.71
CA GLU A 57 -7.03 -4.94 -4.22
C GLU A 57 -6.57 -5.72 -5.46
N MET A 58 -5.86 -5.07 -6.38
CA MET A 58 -5.30 -5.73 -7.56
C MET A 58 -4.31 -6.84 -7.16
N SER A 59 -3.44 -6.58 -6.19
CA SER A 59 -2.46 -7.58 -5.72
C SER A 59 -3.14 -8.82 -5.12
N LEU A 60 -4.25 -8.63 -4.39
CA LEU A 60 -5.03 -9.75 -3.85
C LEU A 60 -5.68 -10.59 -4.96
N LYS A 61 -6.30 -9.94 -5.94
CA LYS A 61 -6.92 -10.63 -7.08
C LYS A 61 -5.90 -11.45 -7.88
N ILE A 62 -4.71 -10.91 -8.11
CA ILE A 62 -3.63 -11.64 -8.79
C ILE A 62 -3.22 -12.87 -7.98
N LEU A 63 -3.10 -12.75 -6.66
CA LEU A 63 -2.77 -13.88 -5.79
C LEU A 63 -3.84 -14.97 -5.79
N GLU A 64 -5.12 -14.59 -5.83
CA GLU A 64 -6.23 -15.54 -5.97
C GLU A 64 -6.12 -16.34 -7.28
N ILE A 65 -5.91 -15.65 -8.41
CA ILE A 65 -5.74 -16.30 -9.72
C ILE A 65 -4.55 -17.27 -9.74
N VAL A 66 -3.45 -16.92 -9.09
CA VAL A 66 -2.24 -17.77 -9.04
C VAL A 66 -2.47 -19.02 -8.17
N LYS A 67 -3.29 -18.92 -7.11
CA LYS A 67 -3.59 -20.06 -6.23
C LYS A 67 -4.58 -21.07 -6.83
N GLU A 68 -5.42 -20.63 -7.76
CA GLU A 68 -6.40 -21.49 -8.45
C GLU A 68 -5.80 -22.27 -9.64
N ARG A 69 -4.50 -22.09 -9.92
CA ARG A 69 -3.74 -22.84 -10.94
C ARG A 69 -2.82 -23.87 -10.30
#